data_AF-A0A0F0CD60-F1
#
_entry.id   AF-A0A0F0CD60-F1
#
_cell.length_a   1.000
_cell.length_b   1.000
_cell.length_c   1.000
_cell.angle_alpha   90.00
_cell.angle_beta   90.00
_cell.angle_gamma   90.00
#
_symmetry.space_group_name_H-M   'P 1'
#
loop_
_entity.id
_entity.type
_entity.pdbx_description
1 polymer ?
#
loop_
_entity_poly.entity_id
_entity_poly.type
_entity_poly.pdbx_seq_one_letter_code
_entity_poly.pdbx_strand_id
1 'polypeptide(L)'
;MTEKTTPKEEQELQSLRQIKRSRLIAAALIALAALFVIWNLYDTEFHYTNTEEGRLSALQDYIPGTDSQTGKVGPDDPLQVIAWQTANNRLFIFYAAKNRDNVHGILHLQKGINGKYRPVNASITPFPFTSGVYSETLWVKGTDWSPVILAGDGCETIDSFQVEYGAGIAEDGIQDTVTASMTYPVEQGDFLWLLDRKELLEQLGLAGKDPVRISVNTIRLLDTDGGDVTGQYTDDLVNDSWSSSKGTAEMGMVYVFIGITAILGVIVVRYFLTNDKIKSKRDRN
;
A
#
# COMPACT_ATOMS: atom_id res chain seq x y z
N MET A 1 -33.02 -50.20 -39.29
CA MET A 1 -32.39 -49.77 -40.56
C MET A 1 -31.66 -48.48 -40.29
N THR A 2 -30.33 -48.54 -40.16
CA THR A 2 -29.47 -47.35 -40.05
C THR A 2 -29.25 -46.84 -41.47
N GLU A 3 -29.89 -45.72 -41.79
CA GLU A 3 -29.66 -44.98 -43.02
C GLU A 3 -28.16 -44.64 -43.11
N LYS A 4 -27.46 -45.22 -44.08
CA LYS A 4 -26.04 -44.94 -44.31
C LYS A 4 -25.97 -43.56 -44.94
N THR A 5 -25.44 -42.60 -44.18
CA THR A 5 -25.06 -41.27 -44.66
C THR A 5 -24.19 -41.39 -45.91
N THR A 6 -24.49 -40.56 -46.91
CA THR A 6 -23.72 -40.55 -48.16
C THR A 6 -22.33 -39.92 -47.93
N PRO A 7 -21.30 -40.28 -48.74
CA PRO A 7 -19.94 -39.76 -48.58
C PRO A 7 -19.85 -38.21 -48.58
N LYS A 8 -20.80 -37.56 -49.29
CA LYS A 8 -20.92 -36.10 -49.35
C LYS A 8 -21.44 -35.51 -48.03
N GLU A 9 -22.43 -36.15 -47.40
CA GLU A 9 -22.98 -35.72 -46.10
C GLU A 9 -21.95 -35.91 -44.97
N GLU A 10 -21.14 -36.96 -45.01
CA GLU A 10 -20.05 -37.15 -44.04
C GLU A 10 -18.96 -36.08 -44.17
N GLN A 11 -18.59 -35.70 -45.39
CA GLN A 11 -17.64 -34.59 -45.64
C GLN A 11 -18.18 -33.24 -45.15
N GLU A 12 -19.46 -32.95 -45.40
CA GLU A 12 -20.10 -31.73 -44.91
C GLU A 12 -20.15 -31.71 -43.38
N LEU A 13 -20.50 -32.82 -42.73
CA LEU A 13 -20.53 -32.93 -41.27
C LEU A 13 -19.14 -32.74 -40.64
N GLN A 14 -18.09 -33.30 -41.25
CA GLN A 14 -16.71 -33.12 -40.80
C GLN A 14 -16.27 -31.65 -40.94
N SER A 15 -16.61 -31.00 -42.06
CA SER A 15 -16.30 -29.58 -42.27
C SER A 15 -16.98 -28.67 -41.23
N LEU A 16 -18.25 -28.95 -40.91
CA LEU A 16 -19.02 -28.22 -39.90
C LEU A 16 -18.43 -28.42 -38.50
N ARG A 17 -18.02 -29.64 -38.15
CA ARG A 17 -17.33 -29.93 -36.88
C ARG A 17 -16.00 -29.20 -36.78
N GLN A 18 -15.23 -29.15 -37.87
CA GLN A 18 -13.95 -28.44 -37.91
C GLN A 18 -14.14 -26.93 -37.74
N ILE A 19 -15.11 -26.33 -38.44
CA ILE A 19 -15.45 -24.90 -38.29
C ILE A 19 -15.89 -24.58 -36.85
N LYS A 20 -16.74 -25.41 -36.25
CA LYS A 20 -17.15 -25.23 -34.85
C LYS A 20 -15.98 -25.34 -33.88
N ARG A 21 -15.09 -26.32 -34.06
CA ARG A 21 -13.86 -26.44 -33.26
C ARG A 21 -12.96 -25.22 -33.40
N SER A 22 -12.68 -24.77 -34.63
CA SER A 22 -11.86 -23.58 -34.87
C SER A 22 -12.45 -22.31 -34.23
N ARG A 23 -13.77 -22.13 -34.29
CA ARG A 23 -14.45 -21.00 -33.63
C ARG A 23 -14.38 -21.08 -32.11
N LEU A 24 -14.55 -22.27 -31.54
CA LEU A 24 -14.44 -22.48 -30.09
C LEU A 24 -13.01 -22.23 -29.61
N ILE A 25 -12.00 -22.66 -30.37
CA ILE A 25 -10.58 -22.36 -30.11
C ILE A 25 -10.34 -20.84 -30.21
N ALA A 26 -10.85 -20.17 -31.25
CA ALA A 26 -10.71 -18.73 -31.40
C ALA A 26 -11.35 -17.97 -30.23
N ALA A 27 -12.57 -18.34 -29.82
CA ALA A 27 -13.23 -17.77 -28.65
C ALA A 27 -12.42 -17.98 -27.36
N ALA A 28 -11.88 -19.18 -27.15
CA ALA A 28 -11.04 -19.48 -26.00
C ALA A 28 -9.74 -18.64 -25.99
N LEU A 29 -9.06 -18.53 -27.13
CA LEU A 29 -7.84 -17.73 -27.27
C LEU A 29 -8.11 -16.24 -26.99
N ILE A 30 -9.23 -15.70 -27.47
CA ILE A 30 -9.61 -14.31 -27.23
C ILE A 30 -9.95 -14.07 -25.76
N ALA A 31 -10.64 -15.01 -25.11
CA ALA A 31 -10.89 -14.93 -23.68
C ALA A 31 -9.59 -14.93 -22.87
N LEU A 32 -8.65 -15.81 -23.21
CA LEU A 32 -7.33 -15.87 -22.57
C LEU A 32 -6.53 -14.59 -22.83
N ALA A 33 -6.55 -14.06 -24.06
CA ALA A 33 -5.88 -12.80 -24.39
C ALA A 33 -6.47 -11.62 -23.60
N ALA A 34 -7.80 -11.54 -23.47
CA ALA A 34 -8.45 -10.50 -22.67
C ALA A 34 -8.08 -10.60 -21.19
N LEU A 35 -8.08 -11.82 -20.62
CA LEU A 35 -7.63 -12.05 -19.24
C LEU A 35 -6.16 -11.68 -19.05
N PHE A 36 -5.31 -12.00 -20.02
CA PHE A 36 -3.90 -11.63 -20.01
C PHE A 36 -3.72 -10.11 -20.00
N VAL A 37 -4.45 -9.37 -20.84
CA VAL A 37 -4.40 -7.90 -20.85
C VAL A 37 -4.89 -7.32 -19.52
N ILE A 38 -6.01 -7.82 -18.99
CA ILE A 38 -6.54 -7.40 -17.67
C ILE A 38 -5.50 -7.64 -16.57
N TRP A 39 -4.84 -8.81 -16.57
CA TRP A 39 -3.81 -9.13 -15.60
C TRP A 39 -2.62 -8.18 -15.69
N ASN A 40 -2.15 -7.86 -16.89
CA ASN A 40 -1.03 -6.92 -17.08
C ASN A 40 -1.41 -5.50 -16.66
N LEU A 41 -2.62 -5.03 -17.00
CA LEU A 41 -3.12 -3.72 -16.54
C LEU A 41 -3.23 -3.65 -15.02
N TYR A 42 -3.58 -4.75 -14.37
CA TYR A 42 -3.58 -4.81 -12.91
C TYR A 42 -2.15 -4.80 -12.35
N ASP A 43 -1.24 -5.55 -12.99
CA ASP A 43 0.16 -5.65 -12.57
C ASP A 43 0.91 -4.31 -12.69
N THR A 44 0.58 -3.47 -13.68
CA THR A 44 1.18 -2.11 -13.77
C THR A 44 0.86 -1.24 -12.57
N GLU A 45 -0.24 -1.49 -11.88
CA GLU A 45 -0.62 -0.74 -10.69
C GLU A 45 -0.07 -1.39 -9.41
N PHE A 46 -0.20 -2.72 -9.29
CA PHE A 46 0.40 -3.50 -8.21
C PHE A 46 1.65 -4.22 -8.70
N HIS A 47 2.77 -3.52 -8.82
CA HIS A 47 4.02 -4.11 -9.34
C HIS A 47 5.11 -4.26 -8.27
N TYR A 48 5.03 -3.57 -7.13
CA TYR A 48 6.11 -3.61 -6.14
C TYR A 48 6.09 -4.92 -5.35
N THR A 49 7.25 -5.55 -5.22
CA THR A 49 7.41 -6.75 -4.40
C THR A 49 7.97 -6.37 -3.03
N ASN A 50 7.70 -7.19 -2.00
CA ASN A 50 8.32 -7.00 -0.69
C ASN A 50 9.74 -7.61 -0.66
N THR A 51 10.59 -7.12 -1.55
CA THR A 51 12.04 -7.41 -1.61
C THR A 51 12.79 -6.11 -1.31
N GLU A 52 14.10 -6.19 -1.07
CA GLU A 52 14.91 -4.98 -0.84
C GLU A 52 14.84 -4.01 -2.02
N GLU A 53 15.10 -4.50 -3.24
CA GLU A 53 14.96 -3.73 -4.47
C GLU A 53 13.51 -3.22 -4.65
N GLY A 54 12.51 -4.07 -4.44
CA GLY A 54 11.11 -3.68 -4.63
C GLY A 54 10.65 -2.57 -3.67
N ARG A 55 11.12 -2.58 -2.42
CA ARG A 55 10.86 -1.51 -1.44
C ARG A 55 11.57 -0.21 -1.82
N LEU A 56 12.83 -0.30 -2.23
CA LEU A 56 13.60 0.86 -2.65
C LEU A 56 13.01 1.51 -3.92
N SER A 57 12.64 0.71 -4.93
CA SER A 57 11.96 1.22 -6.13
C SER A 57 10.65 1.91 -5.78
N ALA A 58 9.86 1.36 -4.85
CA ALA A 58 8.63 2.02 -4.42
C ALA A 58 8.88 3.40 -3.79
N LEU A 59 9.97 3.57 -3.05
CA LEU A 59 10.36 4.87 -2.52
C LEU A 59 10.79 5.83 -3.63
N GLN A 60 11.68 5.38 -4.51
CA GLN A 60 12.25 6.20 -5.59
C GLN A 60 11.18 6.68 -6.57
N ASP A 61 10.20 5.85 -6.88
CA ASP A 61 9.12 6.21 -7.80
C ASP A 61 8.04 7.06 -7.12
N TYR A 62 7.76 6.84 -5.83
CA TYR A 62 6.62 7.45 -5.16
C TYR A 62 6.94 8.67 -4.31
N ILE A 63 8.10 8.76 -3.64
CA ILE A 63 8.38 9.84 -2.69
C ILE A 63 8.70 11.17 -3.39
N PRO A 64 9.62 11.22 -4.38
CA PRO A 64 9.99 12.46 -5.02
C PRO A 64 8.77 13.24 -5.53
N GLY A 65 8.81 14.54 -5.32
CA GLY A 65 7.74 15.45 -5.69
C GLY A 65 8.24 16.61 -6.53
N THR A 66 7.35 17.19 -7.33
CA THR A 66 7.65 18.38 -8.14
C THR A 66 6.84 19.61 -7.72
N ASP A 67 5.91 19.45 -6.78
CA ASP A 67 5.07 20.53 -6.27
C ASP A 67 5.53 21.01 -4.88
N SER A 68 4.95 22.11 -4.38
CA SER A 68 5.39 22.69 -3.11
C SER A 68 5.10 21.84 -1.87
N GLN A 69 4.19 20.84 -1.98
CA GLN A 69 3.84 19.96 -0.86
C GLN A 69 4.76 18.74 -0.81
N THR A 70 5.12 18.18 -1.96
CA THR A 70 5.89 16.93 -2.08
C THR A 70 7.32 17.15 -2.56
N GLY A 71 7.63 18.29 -3.16
CA GLY A 71 8.96 18.71 -3.64
C GLY A 71 9.93 19.09 -2.52
N LYS A 72 9.69 18.58 -1.31
CA LYS A 72 10.63 18.58 -0.20
C LYS A 72 11.65 17.46 -0.30
N VAL A 73 11.37 16.47 -1.14
CA VAL A 73 12.31 15.44 -1.56
C VAL A 73 12.39 15.47 -3.08
N GLY A 74 13.60 15.75 -3.59
CA GLY A 74 13.90 15.78 -5.01
C GLY A 74 14.11 14.39 -5.62
N PRO A 75 14.10 14.27 -6.96
CA PRO A 75 14.34 12.99 -7.65
C PRO A 75 15.77 12.45 -7.45
N ASP A 76 16.73 13.34 -7.17
CA ASP A 76 18.14 12.99 -6.95
C ASP A 76 18.52 12.87 -5.47
N ASP A 77 17.57 13.13 -4.55
CA ASP A 77 17.82 12.99 -3.11
C ASP A 77 18.00 11.51 -2.77
N PRO A 78 19.08 11.13 -2.05
CA PRO A 78 19.32 9.74 -1.70
C PRO A 78 18.24 9.23 -0.74
N LEU A 79 17.46 8.25 -1.20
CA LEU A 79 16.44 7.57 -0.42
C LEU A 79 16.98 6.25 0.14
N GLN A 80 16.65 5.98 1.40
CA GLN A 80 16.99 4.72 2.07
C GLN A 80 15.76 4.10 2.75
N VAL A 81 15.67 2.77 2.68
CA VAL A 81 14.76 1.97 3.51
C VAL A 81 15.45 1.70 4.83
N ILE A 82 14.87 2.14 5.95
CA ILE A 82 15.41 1.91 7.30
C ILE A 82 14.80 0.62 7.86
N ALA A 83 13.47 0.60 7.97
CA ALA A 83 12.74 -0.54 8.50
C ALA A 83 11.42 -0.75 7.74
N TRP A 84 10.85 -1.95 7.83
CA TRP A 84 9.57 -2.25 7.20
C TRP A 84 8.79 -3.31 7.96
N GLN A 85 7.47 -3.27 7.83
CA GLN A 85 6.59 -4.27 8.42
C GLN A 85 5.36 -4.49 7.54
N THR A 86 4.85 -5.72 7.54
CA THR A 86 3.54 -6.04 6.93
C THR A 86 2.48 -6.26 7.98
N ALA A 87 1.34 -5.62 7.82
CA ALA A 87 0.18 -5.80 8.70
C ALA A 87 -1.12 -5.54 7.91
N ASN A 88 -2.18 -6.28 8.19
CA ASN A 88 -3.51 -6.09 7.59
C ASN A 88 -3.50 -5.93 6.06
N ASN A 89 -2.77 -6.81 5.36
CA ASN A 89 -2.63 -6.81 3.90
C ASN A 89 -2.01 -5.52 3.33
N ARG A 90 -1.17 -4.86 4.13
CA ARG A 90 -0.43 -3.64 3.78
C ARG A 90 1.04 -3.82 4.11
N LEU A 91 1.86 -3.01 3.46
CA LEU A 91 3.29 -2.88 3.70
C LEU A 91 3.56 -1.44 4.13
N PHE A 92 4.27 -1.28 5.24
CA PHE A 92 4.71 -0.01 5.77
C PHE A 92 6.24 0.01 5.72
N ILE A 93 6.79 1.10 5.21
CA ILE A 93 8.23 1.29 5.06
C ILE A 93 8.58 2.60 5.75
N PHE A 94 9.41 2.51 6.78
CA PHE A 94 10.09 3.66 7.35
C PHE A 94 11.31 3.98 6.49
N TYR A 95 11.40 5.24 6.07
CA TYR A 95 12.42 5.68 5.14
C TYR A 95 13.00 7.03 5.56
N ALA A 96 14.20 7.31 5.03
CA ALA A 96 14.79 8.63 5.07
C ALA A 96 15.19 9.09 3.67
N ALA A 97 15.12 10.40 3.44
CA ALA A 97 15.79 11.09 2.36
C ALA A 97 16.94 11.91 2.94
N LYS A 98 18.17 11.60 2.54
CA LYS A 98 19.39 12.28 3.00
C LYS A 98 19.56 13.62 2.29
N ASN A 99 18.70 14.57 2.65
CA ASN A 99 18.73 15.93 2.15
C ASN A 99 18.90 16.93 3.31
N ARG A 100 18.81 18.22 3.01
CA ARG A 100 19.03 19.31 3.99
C ARG A 100 18.16 19.19 5.24
N ASP A 101 16.93 18.69 5.09
CA ASP A 101 15.95 18.65 6.18
C ASP A 101 15.93 17.27 6.87
N ASN A 102 16.84 16.36 6.48
CA ASN A 102 16.90 14.97 6.94
C ASN A 102 15.50 14.32 6.94
N VAL A 103 14.80 14.38 5.82
CA VAL A 103 13.38 14.03 5.77
C VAL A 103 13.17 12.55 6.10
N HIS A 104 12.20 12.27 6.96
CA HIS A 104 11.74 10.93 7.26
C HIS A 104 10.23 10.80 7.00
N GLY A 105 9.79 9.55 6.88
CA GLY A 105 8.37 9.25 6.86
C GLY A 105 8.07 7.78 6.72
N ILE A 106 6.78 7.50 6.61
CA ILE A 106 6.22 6.18 6.42
C ILE A 106 5.59 6.11 5.04
N LEU A 107 6.16 5.30 4.15
CA LEU A 107 5.51 4.90 2.92
C LEU A 107 4.57 3.73 3.22
N HIS A 108 3.30 3.93 2.91
CA HIS A 108 2.25 2.95 3.08
C HIS A 108 1.79 2.43 1.71
N LEU A 109 1.83 1.10 1.56
CA LEU A 109 1.40 0.38 0.38
C LEU A 109 0.27 -0.62 0.68
N GLN A 110 -0.64 -0.77 -0.27
CA GLN A 110 -1.73 -1.74 -0.23
C GLN A 110 -1.36 -2.97 -1.08
N LYS A 111 -1.59 -4.19 -0.54
CA LYS A 111 -1.37 -5.43 -1.29
C LYS A 111 -2.53 -5.73 -2.23
N GLY A 112 -2.21 -6.08 -3.46
CA GLY A 112 -3.13 -6.52 -4.50
C GLY A 112 -3.37 -8.03 -4.47
N ILE A 113 -4.32 -8.47 -5.30
CA ILE A 113 -4.67 -9.90 -5.42
C ILE A 113 -3.55 -10.72 -6.07
N ASN A 114 -2.65 -10.07 -6.81
CA ASN A 114 -1.44 -10.67 -7.38
C ASN A 114 -0.30 -10.83 -6.36
N GLY A 115 -0.53 -10.43 -5.10
CA GLY A 115 0.44 -10.52 -4.01
C GLY A 115 1.50 -9.41 -3.99
N LYS A 116 1.48 -8.52 -4.97
CA LYS A 116 2.34 -7.32 -5.07
C LYS A 116 1.65 -6.11 -4.43
N TYR A 117 2.37 -5.01 -4.31
CA TYR A 117 1.94 -3.82 -3.59
C TYR A 117 1.84 -2.61 -4.50
N ARG A 118 1.00 -1.64 -4.11
CA ARG A 118 0.95 -0.30 -4.68
C ARG A 118 1.04 0.76 -3.58
N PRO A 119 1.78 1.87 -3.75
CA PRO A 119 1.73 3.01 -2.86
C PRO A 119 0.33 3.60 -2.76
N VAL A 120 -0.05 4.06 -1.57
CA VAL A 120 -1.34 4.74 -1.36
C VAL A 120 -1.19 6.04 -0.59
N ASN A 121 -0.21 6.11 0.32
CA ASN A 121 0.07 7.29 1.11
C ASN A 121 1.54 7.30 1.57
N ALA A 122 2.10 8.49 1.74
CA ALA A 122 3.37 8.68 2.42
C ALA A 122 3.31 9.93 3.30
N SER A 123 3.90 9.86 4.49
CA SER A 123 4.26 11.04 5.26
C SER A 123 5.65 11.53 4.85
N ILE A 124 5.86 12.85 4.96
CA ILE A 124 7.08 13.53 4.59
C ILE A 124 7.28 14.63 5.65
N THR A 125 8.25 14.46 6.53
CA THR A 125 8.47 15.38 7.67
C THR A 125 9.98 15.49 7.95
N PRO A 126 10.52 16.68 8.25
CA PRO A 126 11.88 16.82 8.75
C PRO A 126 12.11 15.98 10.01
N PHE A 127 13.31 15.40 10.13
CA PHE A 127 13.71 14.66 11.31
C PHE A 127 14.91 15.35 11.96
N PRO A 128 14.71 16.08 13.07
CA PRO A 128 15.72 16.95 13.65
C PRO A 128 16.71 16.19 14.53
N PHE A 129 17.01 14.93 14.17
CA PHE A 129 17.93 14.08 14.91
C PHE A 129 18.87 13.35 13.96
N THR A 130 20.11 13.15 14.40
CA THR A 130 21.08 12.29 13.70
C THR A 130 20.79 10.81 13.92
N SER A 131 20.14 10.49 15.06
CA SER A 131 19.64 9.17 15.44
C SER A 131 18.46 9.35 16.39
N GLY A 132 17.44 8.50 16.33
CA GLY A 132 16.33 8.59 17.27
C GLY A 132 15.04 7.98 16.77
N VAL A 133 13.93 8.37 17.40
CA VAL A 133 12.62 7.78 17.14
C VAL A 133 11.70 8.77 16.42
N TYR A 134 11.29 8.43 15.22
CA TYR A 134 10.20 9.04 14.48
C TYR A 134 8.85 8.52 15.00
N SER A 135 7.84 9.39 15.04
CA SER A 135 6.49 8.97 15.36
C SER A 135 5.43 9.72 14.57
N GLU A 136 4.33 9.03 14.30
CA GLU A 136 3.12 9.65 13.79
C GLU A 136 1.89 8.80 14.11
N THR A 137 0.71 9.42 14.08
CA THR A 137 -0.56 8.69 14.09
C THR A 137 -1.02 8.52 12.66
N LEU A 138 -0.98 7.29 12.15
CA LEU A 138 -1.21 7.01 10.74
C LEU A 138 -2.68 6.65 10.48
N TRP A 139 -3.40 7.48 9.73
CA TRP A 139 -4.73 7.12 9.24
C TRP A 139 -4.62 6.22 8.03
N VAL A 140 -4.88 4.92 8.20
CA VAL A 140 -4.70 3.94 7.13
C VAL A 140 -5.81 4.12 6.09
N LYS A 141 -5.44 4.70 4.94
CA LYS A 141 -6.37 5.05 3.87
C LYS A 141 -7.31 3.91 3.48
N GLY A 142 -8.61 4.17 3.51
CA GLY A 142 -9.67 3.22 3.16
C GLY A 142 -10.07 2.25 4.27
N THR A 143 -9.64 2.50 5.51
CA THR A 143 -10.00 1.73 6.71
C THR A 143 -10.14 2.65 7.93
N ASP A 144 -10.81 2.17 8.98
CA ASP A 144 -10.87 2.85 10.28
C ASP A 144 -9.65 2.57 11.17
N TRP A 145 -8.67 1.82 10.64
CA TRP A 145 -7.46 1.49 11.36
C TRP A 145 -6.51 2.71 11.42
N SER A 146 -6.10 3.06 12.64
CA SER A 146 -5.26 4.24 12.89
C SER A 146 -4.19 3.91 13.95
N PRO A 147 -3.14 3.16 13.58
CA PRO A 147 -2.07 2.83 14.52
C PRO A 147 -1.20 4.05 14.83
N VAL A 148 -0.58 4.03 16.01
CA VAL A 148 0.52 4.93 16.34
C VAL A 148 1.83 4.26 15.89
N ILE A 149 2.61 4.98 15.09
CA ILE A 149 3.88 4.52 14.58
C ILE A 149 4.99 4.99 15.52
N LEU A 150 5.89 4.08 15.86
CA LEU A 150 7.20 4.40 16.44
C LEU A 150 8.26 3.74 15.56
N ALA A 151 9.20 4.51 15.05
CA ALA A 151 10.23 4.00 14.14
C ALA A 151 11.59 4.58 14.48
N GLY A 152 12.59 3.71 14.67
CA GLY A 152 13.96 4.10 15.01
C GLY A 152 14.86 4.15 13.79
N ASP A 153 15.69 5.19 13.70
CA ASP A 153 16.82 5.31 12.77
C ASP A 153 18.12 5.44 13.58
N GLY A 154 19.02 4.48 13.42
CA GLY A 154 20.35 4.50 14.06
C GLY A 154 20.33 4.52 15.58
N CYS A 155 19.40 3.82 16.22
CA CYS A 155 19.24 3.81 17.68
C CYS A 155 20.21 2.87 18.43
N GLU A 156 21.29 2.36 17.82
CA GLU A 156 22.13 1.30 18.44
C GLU A 156 22.79 1.70 19.77
N THR A 157 23.01 3.00 19.99
CA THR A 157 23.61 3.55 21.21
C THR A 157 22.58 4.04 22.23
N ILE A 158 21.29 3.86 21.95
CA ILE A 158 20.18 4.23 22.83
C ILE A 158 19.68 2.95 23.51
N ASP A 159 19.50 2.98 24.83
CA ASP A 159 19.10 1.80 25.60
C ASP A 159 17.57 1.64 25.60
N SER A 160 16.87 2.74 25.81
CA SER A 160 15.41 2.80 25.77
C SER A 160 14.93 4.20 25.37
N PHE A 161 13.65 4.32 25.05
CA PHE A 161 13.04 5.63 24.83
C PHE A 161 11.69 5.71 25.53
N GLN A 162 11.41 6.88 26.08
CA GLN A 162 10.14 7.17 26.72
C GLN A 162 9.28 8.04 25.81
N VAL A 163 8.05 7.61 25.60
CA VAL A 163 7.04 8.31 24.81
C VAL A 163 5.99 8.85 25.76
N GLU A 164 5.76 10.17 25.72
CA GLU A 164 4.60 10.79 26.33
C GLU A 164 3.47 10.88 25.29
N TYR A 165 2.37 10.18 25.56
CA TYR A 165 1.16 10.22 24.76
C TYR A 165 0.18 11.25 25.32
N GLY A 166 -0.47 12.00 24.44
CA GLY A 166 -1.63 12.81 24.73
C GLY A 166 -2.89 12.19 24.12
N ALA A 167 -3.95 12.06 24.92
CA ALA A 167 -5.26 11.61 24.47
C ALA A 167 -6.32 12.68 24.77
N GLY A 168 -6.94 13.22 23.73
CA GLY A 168 -8.06 14.15 23.88
C GLY A 168 -9.36 13.39 24.18
N ILE A 169 -9.87 13.52 25.40
CA ILE A 169 -11.07 12.84 25.89
C ILE A 169 -12.16 13.89 26.10
N ALA A 170 -13.36 13.60 25.61
CA ALA A 170 -14.54 14.42 25.88
C ALA A 170 -15.48 13.65 26.82
N GLU A 171 -15.62 14.14 28.06
CA GLU A 171 -16.57 13.62 29.05
C GLU A 171 -17.49 14.73 29.51
N ASP A 172 -18.80 14.48 29.52
CA ASP A 172 -19.84 15.42 29.93
C ASP A 172 -19.76 16.80 29.23
N GLY A 173 -19.25 16.84 27.99
CA GLY A 173 -19.08 18.05 27.20
C GLY A 173 -17.84 18.87 27.53
N ILE A 174 -16.98 18.41 28.44
CA ILE A 174 -15.68 19.01 28.77
C ILE A 174 -14.60 18.26 28.00
N GLN A 175 -13.78 18.99 27.25
CA GLN A 175 -12.57 18.43 26.64
C GLN A 175 -11.43 18.48 27.66
N ASP A 176 -10.87 17.32 27.95
CA ASP A 176 -9.66 17.17 28.74
C ASP A 176 -8.58 16.45 27.91
N THR A 177 -7.32 16.72 28.21
CA THR A 177 -6.19 16.01 27.60
C THR A 177 -5.51 15.20 28.68
N VAL A 178 -5.63 13.88 28.59
CA VAL A 178 -4.95 12.97 29.50
C VAL A 178 -3.60 12.62 28.89
N THR A 179 -2.54 12.83 29.68
CA THR A 179 -1.18 12.45 29.32
C THR A 179 -0.75 11.19 30.06
N ALA A 180 -0.14 10.26 29.34
CA ALA A 180 0.41 9.04 29.92
C ALA A 180 1.72 8.69 29.20
N SER A 181 2.70 8.19 29.96
CA SER A 181 4.02 7.85 29.41
C SER A 181 4.27 6.35 29.42
N MET A 182 4.94 5.85 28.39
CA MET A 182 5.48 4.50 28.34
C MET A 182 6.95 4.53 27.96
N THR A 183 7.71 3.57 28.47
CA THR A 183 9.13 3.39 28.13
C THR A 183 9.29 2.10 27.37
N TYR A 184 10.01 2.15 26.26
CA TYR A 184 10.23 1.04 25.36
C TYR A 184 11.73 0.74 25.26
N PRO A 185 12.16 -0.53 25.41
CA PRO A 185 13.55 -0.89 25.21
C PRO A 185 13.91 -0.83 23.72
N VAL A 186 15.13 -0.40 23.40
CA VAL A 186 15.67 -0.48 22.04
C VAL A 186 16.40 -1.80 21.88
N GLU A 187 15.83 -2.72 21.12
CA GLU A 187 16.44 -4.02 20.84
C GLU A 187 17.31 -4.03 19.57
N GLN A 188 16.99 -3.13 18.62
CA GLN A 188 17.63 -3.00 17.33
C GLN A 188 17.77 -1.51 17.01
N GLY A 189 18.86 -1.10 16.35
CA GLY A 189 19.08 0.29 15.98
C GLY A 189 18.00 0.84 15.03
N ASP A 190 17.61 0.02 14.06
CA ASP A 190 16.57 0.35 13.10
C ASP A 190 15.32 -0.49 13.36
N PHE A 191 14.17 0.16 13.51
CA PHE A 191 12.91 -0.54 13.75
C PHE A 191 11.70 0.23 13.24
N LEU A 192 10.60 -0.51 13.06
CA LEU A 192 9.28 0.04 12.76
C LEU A 192 8.23 -0.75 13.54
N TRP A 193 7.53 -0.07 14.45
CA TRP A 193 6.46 -0.62 15.25
C TRP A 193 5.14 0.06 14.93
N LEU A 194 4.12 -0.77 14.72
CA LEU A 194 2.73 -0.36 14.54
C LEU A 194 1.95 -0.69 15.81
N LEU A 195 1.72 0.31 16.66
CA LEU A 195 0.95 0.13 17.89
C LEU A 195 -0.54 0.22 17.58
N ASP A 196 -1.29 -0.85 17.87
CA ASP A 196 -2.74 -0.80 17.76
C ASP A 196 -3.32 0.18 18.76
N ARG A 197 -4.22 1.05 18.29
CA ARG A 197 -4.80 2.12 19.11
C ARG A 197 -5.52 1.56 20.35
N LYS A 198 -6.24 0.46 20.21
CA LYS A 198 -7.03 -0.10 21.31
C LYS A 198 -6.10 -0.70 22.37
N GLU A 199 -5.11 -1.48 21.94
CA GLU A 199 -4.11 -2.07 22.84
C GLU A 199 -3.30 -1.00 23.56
N LEU A 200 -2.90 0.06 22.84
CA LEU A 200 -2.19 1.19 23.44
C LEU A 200 -3.05 1.89 24.50
N LEU A 201 -4.33 2.14 24.24
CA LEU A 201 -5.22 2.74 25.25
C LEU A 201 -5.36 1.85 26.49
N GLU A 202 -5.42 0.53 26.32
CA GLU A 202 -5.44 -0.40 27.45
C GLU A 202 -4.15 -0.30 28.28
N GLN A 203 -2.99 -0.28 27.63
CA GLN A 203 -1.68 -0.14 28.30
C GLN A 203 -1.51 1.20 29.02
N LEU A 204 -2.09 2.27 28.48
CA LEU A 204 -2.09 3.59 29.10
C LEU A 204 -3.12 3.73 30.24
N GLY A 205 -3.89 2.69 30.54
CA GLY A 205 -4.95 2.74 31.56
C GLY A 205 -6.18 3.54 31.12
N LEU A 206 -6.33 3.78 29.81
CA LEU A 206 -7.41 4.52 29.16
C LEU A 206 -8.40 3.58 28.45
N ALA A 207 -8.45 2.31 28.85
CA ALA A 207 -9.36 1.31 28.30
C ALA A 207 -10.82 1.80 28.36
N GLY A 208 -11.54 1.65 27.25
CA GLY A 208 -12.95 2.06 27.15
C GLY A 208 -13.17 3.57 26.98
N LYS A 209 -12.11 4.39 27.04
CA LYS A 209 -12.16 5.77 26.54
C LYS A 209 -12.08 5.73 25.02
N ASP A 210 -12.86 6.56 24.32
CA ASP A 210 -12.78 6.70 22.86
C ASP A 210 -12.24 8.10 22.48
N PRO A 211 -10.94 8.36 22.70
CA PRO A 211 -10.37 9.67 22.42
C PRO A 211 -10.35 9.95 20.93
N VAL A 212 -10.79 11.14 20.51
CA VAL A 212 -10.85 11.51 19.08
C VAL A 212 -9.47 11.38 18.41
N ARG A 213 -8.39 11.61 19.17
CA ARG A 213 -7.01 11.45 18.72
C ARG A 213 -6.11 11.00 19.87
N ILE A 214 -5.13 10.16 19.52
CA ILE A 214 -3.92 9.94 20.32
C ILE A 214 -2.77 10.62 19.56
N SER A 215 -2.00 11.46 20.24
CA SER A 215 -0.78 12.06 19.73
C SER A 215 0.41 11.64 20.56
N VAL A 216 1.58 11.57 19.93
CA VAL A 216 2.86 11.61 20.64
C VAL A 216 3.20 13.06 20.88
N ASN A 217 3.36 13.45 22.14
CA ASN A 217 3.71 14.81 22.52
C ASN A 217 5.23 15.00 22.55
N THR A 218 5.92 14.07 23.23
CA THR A 218 7.37 14.13 23.44
C THR A 218 7.95 12.72 23.40
N ILE A 219 9.15 12.60 22.85
CA ILE A 219 9.98 11.39 22.94
C ILE A 219 11.28 11.78 23.62
N ARG A 220 11.68 11.03 24.64
CA ARG A 220 12.99 11.14 25.30
C ARG A 220 13.80 9.88 25.04
N LEU A 221 15.03 10.04 24.58
CA LEU A 221 16.00 8.97 24.40
C LEU A 221 16.77 8.78 25.70
N LEU A 222 16.90 7.54 26.17
CA LEU A 222 17.45 7.22 27.47
C LEU A 222 18.71 6.35 27.34
N ASP A 223 19.69 6.61 28.20
CA ASP A 223 20.85 5.72 28.41
C ASP A 223 20.51 4.57 29.39
N THR A 224 21.49 3.69 29.62
CA THR A 224 21.35 2.51 30.50
C THR A 224 21.05 2.86 31.96
N ASP A 225 21.40 4.08 32.41
CA ASP A 225 21.09 4.56 33.76
C ASP A 225 19.71 5.25 33.82
N GLY A 226 19.00 5.35 32.69
CA GLY A 226 17.73 6.05 32.55
C GLY A 226 17.87 7.57 32.42
N GLY A 227 19.08 8.06 32.17
CA GLY A 227 19.37 9.47 31.92
C GLY A 227 18.89 9.92 30.53
N ASP A 228 18.35 11.14 30.44
CA ASP A 228 17.92 11.71 29.17
C ASP A 228 19.12 12.14 28.32
N VAL A 229 19.29 11.48 27.18
CA VAL A 229 20.37 11.71 26.21
C VAL A 229 19.86 12.28 24.89
N THR A 230 18.59 12.69 24.81
CA THR A 230 17.96 13.20 23.57
C THR A 230 18.77 14.32 22.91
N GLY A 231 19.25 15.27 23.71
CA GLY A 231 20.02 16.42 23.21
C GLY A 231 21.37 16.07 22.58
N GLN A 232 21.88 14.85 22.79
CA GLN A 232 23.13 14.39 22.16
C GLN A 232 22.93 14.06 20.68
N TYR A 233 21.69 13.79 20.28
CA TYR A 233 21.32 13.36 18.92
C TYR A 233 20.59 14.45 18.14
N THR A 234 20.32 15.61 18.73
CA THR A 234 19.70 16.74 18.02
C THR A 234 20.59 17.22 16.88
N ASP A 235 20.00 17.39 15.69
CA ASP A 235 20.67 18.01 14.56
C ASP A 235 20.26 19.50 14.44
N ASP A 236 21.14 20.38 14.91
CA ASP A 236 20.95 21.84 14.88
C ASP A 236 20.85 22.42 13.45
N LEU A 237 21.18 21.64 12.40
CA LEU A 237 21.02 22.05 11.01
C LEU A 237 19.58 21.90 10.52
N VAL A 238 18.77 21.06 11.17
CA VAL A 238 17.38 20.79 10.82
C VAL A 238 16.46 21.63 11.71
N ASN A 239 16.12 22.83 11.24
CA ASN A 239 15.29 23.79 11.99
C ASN A 239 13.85 23.93 11.46
N ASP A 240 13.50 23.16 10.44
CA ASP A 240 12.21 23.24 9.78
C ASP A 240 11.16 22.37 10.49
N SER A 241 9.97 22.92 10.74
CA SER A 241 8.89 22.26 11.48
C SER A 241 7.65 21.96 10.62
N TRP A 242 7.85 21.75 9.31
CA TRP A 242 6.76 21.45 8.40
C TRP A 242 6.41 19.96 8.42
N SER A 243 5.19 19.61 8.01
CA SER A 243 4.82 18.23 7.73
C SER A 243 3.95 18.21 6.49
N SER A 244 4.13 17.19 5.66
CA SER A 244 3.41 17.00 4.41
C SER A 244 3.04 15.54 4.23
N SER A 245 2.08 15.29 3.35
CA SER A 245 1.70 13.94 2.97
C SER A 245 1.40 13.84 1.48
N LYS A 246 1.74 12.71 0.89
CA LYS A 246 1.46 12.39 -0.52
C LYS A 246 0.43 11.28 -0.59
N GLY A 247 -0.74 11.55 -1.15
CA GLY A 247 -1.80 10.56 -1.33
C GLY A 247 -2.02 10.20 -2.80
N THR A 248 -2.18 8.92 -3.10
CA THR A 248 -2.58 8.47 -4.45
C THR A 248 -4.08 8.58 -4.62
N ALA A 249 -4.56 9.12 -5.75
CA ALA A 249 -5.98 9.11 -6.10
C ALA A 249 -6.53 7.67 -6.25
N GLU A 250 -7.85 7.51 -6.22
CA GLU A 250 -8.48 6.18 -6.33
C GLU A 250 -8.23 5.52 -7.70
N MET A 251 -8.25 4.18 -7.75
CA MET A 251 -7.96 3.35 -8.93
C MET A 251 -9.00 3.42 -10.06
N GLY A 252 -9.77 4.51 -10.13
CA GLY A 252 -10.88 4.66 -11.06
C GLY A 252 -10.47 4.39 -12.50
N MET A 253 -9.34 4.94 -12.94
CA MET A 253 -8.92 4.82 -14.35
C MET A 253 -8.46 3.40 -14.72
N VAL A 254 -7.63 2.76 -13.90
CA VAL A 254 -7.16 1.39 -14.15
C VAL A 254 -8.34 0.42 -14.19
N TYR A 255 -9.28 0.55 -13.24
CA TYR A 255 -10.48 -0.29 -13.24
C TYR A 255 -11.43 0.01 -14.40
N VAL A 256 -11.51 1.25 -14.88
CA VAL A 256 -12.24 1.59 -16.11
C VAL A 256 -11.63 0.87 -17.30
N PHE A 257 -10.30 0.88 -17.46
CA PHE A 257 -9.64 0.17 -18.57
C PHE A 257 -9.80 -1.36 -18.47
N ILE A 258 -9.73 -1.92 -17.26
CA ILE A 258 -10.05 -3.34 -17.02
C ILE A 258 -11.49 -3.65 -17.42
N GLY A 259 -12.46 -2.81 -17.04
CA GLY A 259 -13.87 -2.97 -17.39
C GLY A 259 -14.13 -2.91 -18.89
N ILE A 260 -13.53 -1.93 -19.59
CA ILE A 260 -13.62 -1.81 -21.05
C ILE A 260 -13.04 -3.06 -21.73
N THR A 261 -11.86 -3.51 -21.29
CA THR A 261 -11.20 -4.70 -21.84
C THR A 261 -12.06 -5.95 -21.65
N ALA A 262 -12.66 -6.12 -20.47
CA ALA A 262 -13.56 -7.24 -20.20
C ALA A 262 -14.80 -7.23 -21.10
N ILE A 263 -15.43 -6.06 -21.28
CA ILE A 263 -16.62 -5.90 -22.15
C ILE A 263 -16.27 -6.24 -23.60
N LEU A 264 -15.18 -5.68 -24.14
CA LEU A 264 -14.73 -5.97 -25.50
C LEU A 264 -14.42 -7.45 -25.69
N GLY A 265 -13.71 -8.07 -24.73
CA GLY A 265 -13.44 -9.51 -24.74
C GLY A 265 -14.74 -10.33 -24.84
N VAL A 266 -15.75 -10.01 -24.03
CA VAL A 266 -17.05 -10.69 -24.05
C VAL A 266 -17.78 -10.49 -25.39
N ILE A 267 -17.79 -9.28 -25.95
CA ILE A 267 -18.42 -9.00 -27.25
C ILE A 267 -17.80 -9.86 -28.35
N VAL A 268 -16.47 -9.90 -28.41
CA VAL A 268 -15.75 -10.66 -29.44
C VAL A 268 -15.93 -12.17 -29.24
N VAL A 269 -15.84 -12.67 -28.00
CA VAL A 269 -16.15 -14.08 -27.68
C VAL A 269 -17.57 -14.45 -28.13
N ARG A 270 -18.56 -13.61 -27.80
CA ARG A 270 -19.94 -13.82 -28.25
C ARG A 270 -20.06 -13.81 -29.77
N TYR A 271 -19.33 -12.95 -30.47
CA TYR A 271 -19.33 -12.94 -31.94
C TYR A 271 -18.91 -14.29 -32.53
N PHE A 272 -17.83 -14.91 -32.02
CA PHE A 272 -17.38 -16.22 -32.48
C PHE A 272 -18.35 -17.36 -32.13
N LEU A 273 -19.04 -17.28 -30.98
CA LEU A 273 -19.97 -18.31 -30.51
C LEU A 273 -21.40 -18.19 -31.07
N THR A 274 -21.90 -16.99 -31.35
CA THR A 274 -23.32 -16.76 -31.73
C THR A 274 -23.61 -17.08 -33.20
N ASN A 275 -22.56 -17.16 -34.04
CA ASN A 275 -22.68 -17.53 -35.45
C ASN A 275 -23.14 -18.99 -35.69
N ASP A 276 -23.40 -19.76 -34.63
CA ASP A 276 -24.10 -21.06 -34.69
C ASP A 276 -25.62 -20.91 -34.95
N LYS A 277 -26.25 -19.80 -34.55
CA LYS A 277 -27.71 -19.64 -34.66
C LYS A 277 -28.20 -19.25 -36.06
N ILE A 278 -27.36 -18.58 -36.86
CA ILE A 278 -27.77 -18.05 -38.17
C ILE A 278 -27.77 -19.15 -39.25
N LYS A 279 -26.88 -20.16 -39.16
CA LYS A 279 -26.89 -21.29 -40.10
C LYS A 279 -27.99 -22.32 -39.79
N SER A 280 -28.20 -22.70 -38.53
CA SER A 280 -29.20 -23.74 -38.18
C SER A 280 -30.68 -23.34 -38.40
N LYS A 281 -30.94 -22.04 -38.62
CA LYS A 281 -32.26 -21.51 -39.00
C LYS A 281 -32.47 -21.42 -40.51
N ARG A 282 -31.38 -21.39 -41.30
CA ARG A 282 -31.43 -21.34 -42.77
C ARG A 282 -31.57 -22.73 -43.38
N ASP A 283 -31.14 -23.78 -42.67
CA ASP A 283 -31.29 -25.18 -43.09
C ASP A 283 -32.63 -25.82 -42.65
N ARG A 284 -33.57 -25.02 -42.11
CA ARG A 284 -34.91 -25.45 -41.65
C ARG A 284 -36.08 -24.86 -42.43
N ASN A 285 -35.79 -24.09 -43.49
CA ASN A 285 -36.75 -23.62 -44.49
C ASN A 285 -36.31 -24.14 -45.86
#